data_AF-A0A7J7S0B1-F1
#
_entry.id   AF-A0A7J7S0B1-F1
#
_cell.length_a   1.000
_cell.length_b   1.000
_cell.length_c   1.000
_cell.angle_alpha   90.00
_cell.angle_beta   90.00
_cell.angle_gamma   90.00
#
_symmetry.space_group_name_H-M   'P 1'
#
loop_
_entity.id
_entity.type
_entity.pdbx_description
1 polymer ?
#
loop_
_entity_poly.entity_id
_entity_poly.type
_entity_poly.pdbx_seq_one_letter_code
_entity_poly.pdbx_strand_id
1 'polypeptide(L)'
;MAAAPPSDFNGGKVESSEAGSKWLDAHYDPLASIHTFSACLALADLHGDGEYKLVVGDLGPGGQQPRLKVLKGPRVLTESPLSELPAAAVTFLKDHHEPRTPALALASGPCVYVYKNLRPYFKFSLPPLPVNPLEEDLWDQAKEGEGRGASVCAVAQVSAAGAE
;
A
#
# COMPACT_ATOMS: atom_id res chain seq x y z
N MET A 1 39.24 -59.74 -9.55
CA MET A 1 38.52 -58.48 -9.32
C MET A 1 37.74 -58.16 -10.59
N ALA A 2 36.41 -58.28 -10.57
CA ALA A 2 35.54 -57.97 -11.70
C ALA A 2 34.61 -56.82 -11.29
N ALA A 3 34.50 -55.81 -12.15
CA ALA A 3 33.88 -54.53 -11.89
C ALA A 3 32.35 -54.63 -11.70
N ALA A 4 31.82 -53.83 -10.78
CA ALA A 4 30.39 -53.70 -10.50
C ALA A 4 29.63 -53.04 -11.67
N PRO A 5 28.33 -53.35 -11.86
CA PRO A 5 27.50 -52.71 -12.88
C PRO A 5 27.23 -51.23 -12.52
N PRO A 6 26.99 -50.36 -13.52
CA PRO A 6 26.66 -48.97 -13.26
C PRO A 6 25.29 -48.90 -12.56
N SER A 7 25.24 -48.14 -11.48
CA SER A 7 24.00 -47.82 -10.77
C SER A 7 23.08 -47.04 -11.72
N ASP A 8 21.91 -47.58 -11.99
CA ASP A 8 20.80 -46.86 -12.59
C ASP A 8 20.47 -45.65 -11.72
N PHE A 9 20.94 -44.48 -12.13
CA PHE A 9 20.41 -43.21 -11.64
C PHE A 9 18.97 -43.16 -12.14
N ASN A 10 18.06 -43.58 -11.27
CA ASN A 10 16.63 -43.37 -11.40
C ASN A 10 16.43 -41.85 -11.48
N GLY A 11 16.40 -41.33 -12.71
CA GLY A 11 15.99 -39.98 -13.00
C GLY A 11 14.57 -39.86 -12.47
N GLY A 12 14.45 -39.31 -11.27
CA GLY A 12 13.18 -38.92 -10.69
C GLY A 12 12.51 -37.99 -11.68
N LYS A 13 11.63 -38.56 -12.50
CA LYS A 13 10.71 -37.84 -13.34
C LYS A 13 9.87 -37.03 -12.37
N VAL A 14 10.21 -35.75 -12.21
CA VAL A 14 9.31 -34.76 -11.66
C VAL A 14 8.16 -34.72 -12.66
N GLU A 15 7.14 -35.54 -12.42
CA GLU A 15 5.87 -35.39 -13.12
C GLU A 15 5.34 -34.02 -12.73
N SER A 16 5.55 -33.06 -13.63
CA SER A 16 5.02 -31.72 -13.49
C SER A 16 3.51 -31.82 -13.40
N SER A 17 2.95 -31.30 -12.31
CA SER A 17 1.51 -31.15 -12.05
C SER A 17 0.79 -30.24 -13.06
N GLU A 18 1.43 -29.90 -14.18
CA GLU A 18 0.92 -28.98 -15.20
C GLU A 18 -0.04 -29.66 -16.19
N ALA A 19 -0.07 -31.00 -16.26
CA ALA A 19 -0.85 -31.74 -17.25
C ALA A 19 -2.40 -31.54 -17.17
N GLY A 20 -2.90 -30.82 -16.17
CA GLY A 20 -4.31 -30.45 -16.01
C GLY A 20 -4.59 -28.98 -15.73
N SER A 21 -3.60 -28.09 -15.85
CA SER A 21 -3.83 -26.65 -15.60
C SER A 21 -4.66 -26.02 -16.72
N LYS A 22 -5.69 -25.25 -16.34
CA LYS A 22 -6.48 -24.43 -17.27
C LYS A 22 -5.95 -23.00 -17.41
N TRP A 23 -4.87 -22.67 -16.69
CA TRP A 23 -4.29 -21.34 -16.66
C TRP A 23 -3.20 -21.18 -17.72
N LEU A 24 -3.09 -19.97 -18.26
CA LEU A 24 -1.98 -19.58 -19.11
C LEU A 24 -1.05 -18.68 -18.30
N ASP A 25 0.23 -19.04 -18.23
CA ASP A 25 1.24 -18.22 -17.57
C ASP A 25 1.59 -17.01 -18.45
N ALA A 26 0.94 -15.89 -18.19
CA ALA A 26 1.13 -14.67 -18.96
C ALA A 26 2.47 -13.98 -18.68
N HIS A 27 2.91 -13.97 -17.41
CA HIS A 27 4.15 -13.35 -16.99
C HIS A 27 4.61 -13.85 -15.62
N TYR A 28 5.91 -14.00 -15.43
CA TYR A 28 6.54 -14.37 -14.17
C TYR A 28 7.73 -13.45 -13.89
N ASP A 29 7.65 -12.67 -12.81
CA ASP A 29 8.73 -11.79 -12.33
C ASP A 29 8.86 -11.90 -10.80
N PRO A 30 9.76 -12.77 -10.31
CA PRO A 30 10.00 -12.92 -8.88
C PRO A 30 10.80 -11.76 -8.26
N LEU A 31 11.33 -10.83 -9.08
CA LEU A 31 12.17 -9.72 -8.63
C LEU A 31 11.40 -8.39 -8.54
N ALA A 32 10.10 -8.37 -8.89
CA ALA A 32 9.26 -7.18 -8.91
C ALA A 32 9.13 -6.43 -7.55
N SER A 33 9.39 -7.12 -6.44
CA SER A 33 9.46 -6.53 -5.08
C SER A 33 8.23 -5.68 -4.71
N ILE A 34 7.04 -6.20 -4.99
CA ILE A 34 5.76 -5.56 -4.67
C ILE A 34 5.27 -6.06 -3.32
N HIS A 35 5.18 -5.18 -2.32
CA HIS A 35 4.73 -5.51 -0.97
C HIS A 35 3.38 -4.85 -0.73
N THR A 36 2.28 -5.59 -0.92
CA THR A 36 0.93 -5.00 -0.88
C THR A 36 -0.11 -5.96 -0.35
N PHE A 37 -1.28 -5.43 -0.02
CA PHE A 37 -2.48 -6.20 0.30
C PHE A 37 -3.49 -6.06 -0.82
N SER A 38 -4.42 -7.01 -0.93
CA SER A 38 -5.50 -6.96 -1.92
C SER A 38 -6.33 -5.68 -1.86
N ALA A 39 -6.52 -5.11 -0.66
CA ALA A 39 -7.22 -3.85 -0.46
C ALA A 39 -6.50 -2.64 -1.06
N CYS A 40 -5.19 -2.71 -1.28
CA CYS A 40 -4.36 -1.65 -1.85
C CYS A 40 -4.16 -1.81 -3.37
N LEU A 41 -4.92 -2.69 -4.01
CA LEU A 41 -4.91 -2.92 -5.45
C LEU A 41 -6.18 -2.34 -6.10
N ALA A 42 -6.02 -1.66 -7.23
CA ALA A 42 -7.15 -1.25 -8.06
C ALA A 42 -6.81 -1.37 -9.54
N LEU A 43 -7.76 -1.82 -10.35
CA LEU A 43 -7.61 -1.95 -11.80
C LEU A 43 -8.61 -1.04 -12.50
N ALA A 44 -8.13 -0.12 -13.32
CA ALA A 44 -9.00 0.78 -14.08
C ALA A 44 -8.32 1.34 -15.33
N ASP A 45 -9.13 1.72 -16.32
CA ASP A 45 -8.70 2.57 -17.41
C ASP A 45 -8.66 4.03 -16.95
N LEU A 46 -7.54 4.42 -16.35
CA LEU A 46 -7.36 5.76 -15.75
C LEU A 46 -7.25 6.89 -16.78
N HIS A 47 -7.18 6.58 -18.08
CA HIS A 47 -7.06 7.58 -19.14
C HIS A 47 -8.26 7.60 -20.10
N GLY A 48 -9.14 6.59 -20.05
CA GLY A 48 -10.27 6.45 -20.98
C GLY A 48 -9.83 5.99 -22.38
N ASP A 49 -8.65 5.38 -22.50
CA ASP A 49 -8.06 4.94 -23.77
C ASP A 49 -8.27 3.44 -24.06
N GLY A 50 -9.03 2.75 -23.20
CA GLY A 50 -9.22 1.30 -23.23
C GLY A 50 -8.06 0.51 -22.59
N GLU A 51 -6.99 1.17 -22.16
CA GLU A 51 -5.81 0.51 -21.60
C GLU A 51 -5.87 0.53 -20.07
N TYR A 52 -6.29 -0.61 -19.49
CA TYR A 52 -6.35 -0.76 -18.04
C TYR A 52 -4.96 -0.74 -17.40
N LYS A 53 -4.88 -0.03 -16.28
CA LYS A 53 -3.66 0.17 -15.51
C LYS A 53 -3.88 -0.40 -14.11
N LEU A 54 -2.94 -1.20 -13.65
CA LEU A 54 -2.97 -1.77 -12.30
C LEU A 54 -2.32 -0.77 -11.35
N VAL A 55 -3.09 -0.28 -10.39
CA VAL A 55 -2.62 0.58 -9.31
C VAL A 55 -2.30 -0.28 -8.11
N VAL A 56 -1.17 0.02 -7.47
CA VAL A 56 -0.66 -0.67 -6.29
C VAL A 56 -0.22 0.35 -5.26
N GLY A 57 -0.87 0.36 -4.10
CA GLY A 57 -0.32 0.94 -2.88
C GLY A 57 0.74 -0.01 -2.33
N ASP A 58 2.00 0.23 -2.67
CA ASP A 58 3.13 -0.55 -2.18
C ASP A 58 3.55 -0.03 -0.81
N LEU A 59 3.63 -0.93 0.16
CA LEU A 59 4.09 -0.65 1.51
C LEU A 59 5.62 -0.56 1.56
N GLY A 60 6.30 -1.13 0.57
CA GLY A 60 7.74 -1.30 0.54
C GLY A 60 8.23 -2.41 1.49
N PRO A 61 9.52 -2.78 1.40
CA PRO A 61 10.09 -3.83 2.23
C PRO A 61 10.04 -3.43 3.70
N GLY A 62 9.46 -4.30 4.55
CA GLY A 62 9.31 -4.03 5.98
C GLY A 62 8.37 -2.87 6.32
N GLY A 63 7.49 -2.45 5.39
CA GLY A 63 6.61 -1.31 5.59
C GLY A 63 7.33 0.03 5.61
N GLN A 64 8.48 0.13 4.94
CA GLN A 64 9.28 1.34 4.83
C GLN A 64 9.23 1.88 3.40
N GLN A 65 9.24 3.21 3.27
CA GLN A 65 9.17 3.92 1.97
C GLN A 65 7.95 3.52 1.13
N PRO A 66 6.71 3.77 1.62
CA PRO A 66 5.50 3.46 0.87
C PRO A 66 5.43 4.27 -0.43
N ARG A 67 4.92 3.64 -1.48
CA ARG A 67 4.87 4.20 -2.84
C ARG A 67 3.58 3.82 -3.54
N LEU A 68 3.04 4.75 -4.32
CA LEU A 68 2.00 4.47 -5.28
C LEU A 68 2.65 4.05 -6.60
N LYS A 69 2.55 2.77 -6.92
CA LYS A 69 3.01 2.20 -8.19
C LYS A 69 1.82 2.06 -9.14
N VAL A 70 2.02 2.39 -10.40
CA VAL A 70 1.05 2.18 -11.48
C VAL A 70 1.73 1.35 -12.54
N LEU A 71 1.13 0.23 -12.90
CA LEU A 71 1.66 -0.70 -13.89
C LEU A 71 0.82 -0.63 -15.17
N LYS A 72 1.52 -0.73 -16.31
CA LYS A 72 0.92 -0.91 -17.63
C LYS A 72 1.50 -2.21 -18.21
N GLY A 73 0.66 -3.24 -18.31
CA GLY A 73 1.13 -4.59 -18.57
C GLY A 73 2.14 -5.04 -17.50
N PRO A 74 3.27 -5.67 -17.87
CA PRO A 74 4.26 -6.17 -16.91
C PRO A 74 5.21 -5.08 -16.36
N ARG A 75 5.08 -3.81 -16.80
CA ARG A 75 6.02 -2.74 -16.46
C ARG A 75 5.41 -1.72 -15.52
N VAL A 76 6.21 -1.20 -14.60
CA VAL A 76 5.87 0.00 -13.82
C VAL A 76 5.91 1.21 -14.74
N LEU A 77 4.77 1.89 -14.86
CA LEU A 77 4.58 3.11 -15.64
C LEU A 77 4.99 4.35 -14.84
N THR A 78 4.50 4.46 -13.60
CA THR A 78 4.82 5.55 -12.68
C THR A 78 4.94 5.06 -11.26
N GLU A 79 5.80 5.71 -10.50
CA GLU A 79 5.97 5.49 -9.07
C GLU A 79 6.04 6.85 -8.36
N SER A 80 5.26 7.01 -7.29
CA SER A 80 5.26 8.23 -6.48
C SER A 80 5.41 7.86 -5.01
N PRO A 81 6.24 8.58 -4.23
CA PRO A 81 6.28 8.37 -2.78
C PRO A 81 4.93 8.69 -2.14
N LEU A 82 4.61 7.97 -1.07
CA LEU A 82 3.47 8.22 -0.18
C LEU A 82 3.99 8.73 1.17
N SER A 83 3.22 9.60 1.81
CA SER A 83 3.59 10.15 3.13
C SER A 83 3.48 9.10 4.23
N GLU A 84 2.49 8.21 4.14
CA GLU A 84 2.22 7.15 5.12
C GLU A 84 1.81 5.86 4.41
N LEU A 85 1.74 4.75 5.16
CA LEU A 85 1.33 3.45 4.63
C LEU A 85 -0.09 3.53 4.03
N PRO A 86 -0.31 2.95 2.83
CA PRO A 86 -1.64 2.90 2.24
C PRO A 86 -2.50 1.87 2.96
N ALA A 87 -3.75 2.24 3.24
CA ALA A 87 -4.75 1.36 3.83
C ALA A 87 -5.65 0.72 2.77
N ALA A 88 -6.00 1.47 1.72
CA ALA A 88 -6.82 0.98 0.62
C ALA A 88 -6.65 1.83 -0.64
N ALA A 89 -6.83 1.22 -1.81
CA ALA A 89 -6.91 1.89 -3.11
C ALA A 89 -8.21 1.49 -3.80
N VAL A 90 -8.99 2.48 -4.24
CA VAL A 90 -10.27 2.25 -4.93
C VAL A 90 -10.41 3.19 -6.11
N THR A 91 -11.07 2.74 -7.17
CA THR A 91 -11.40 3.56 -8.33
C THR A 91 -12.88 3.88 -8.33
N PHE A 92 -13.22 5.11 -8.69
CA PHE A 92 -14.60 5.58 -8.70
C PHE A 92 -14.83 6.58 -9.84
N LEU A 93 -16.07 6.64 -10.32
CA LEU A 93 -16.49 7.61 -11.33
C LEU A 93 -16.99 8.86 -10.61
N LYS A 94 -16.33 9.99 -10.88
CA LYS A 94 -16.68 11.28 -10.26
C LYS A 94 -17.86 11.97 -10.96
N ASP A 95 -18.04 11.73 -12.26
CA ASP A 95 -18.94 12.50 -13.12
C ASP A 95 -19.83 11.59 -13.99
N HIS A 96 -20.95 12.12 -14.45
CA HIS A 96 -21.89 11.50 -15.39
C HIS A 96 -21.69 11.94 -16.84
N HIS A 97 -20.82 12.92 -17.11
CA HIS A 97 -20.50 13.39 -18.46
C HIS A 97 -19.39 12.57 -19.14
N GLU A 98 -19.49 12.44 -20.47
CA GLU A 98 -18.56 11.69 -21.33
C GLU A 98 -17.37 12.58 -21.79
N PRO A 99 -16.12 12.09 -21.88
CA PRO A 99 -15.65 10.73 -21.59
C PRO A 99 -15.48 10.42 -20.09
N ARG A 100 -15.94 9.23 -19.68
CA ARG A 100 -15.93 8.79 -18.27
C ARG A 100 -14.59 8.18 -17.86
N THR A 101 -13.64 9.02 -17.48
CA THR A 101 -12.38 8.54 -16.86
C THR A 101 -12.55 8.35 -15.34
N PRO A 102 -12.36 7.14 -14.78
CA PRO A 102 -12.36 6.91 -13.34
C PRO A 102 -11.22 7.68 -12.66
N ALA A 103 -11.50 8.18 -11.46
CA ALA A 103 -10.50 8.69 -10.54
C ALA A 103 -10.05 7.56 -9.60
N LEU A 104 -8.84 7.69 -9.08
CA LEU A 104 -8.30 6.82 -8.04
C LEU A 104 -8.42 7.55 -6.70
N ALA A 105 -8.97 6.90 -5.67
CA ALA A 105 -8.86 7.30 -4.27
C ALA A 105 -7.91 6.34 -3.55
N LEU A 106 -6.95 6.90 -2.83
CA LEU A 106 -5.99 6.18 -2.01
C LEU A 106 -6.12 6.68 -0.57
N ALA A 107 -6.46 5.78 0.35
CA ALA A 107 -6.46 6.07 1.78
C ALA A 107 -5.06 5.83 2.35
N SER A 108 -4.49 6.83 3.02
CA SER A 108 -3.17 6.77 3.65
C SER A 108 -3.14 7.74 4.82
N GLY A 109 -2.81 7.24 6.01
CA GLY A 109 -2.92 7.99 7.27
C GLY A 109 -4.35 8.49 7.53
N PRO A 110 -4.52 9.73 8.04
CA PRO A 110 -5.84 10.34 8.26
C PRO A 110 -6.42 10.98 6.98
N CYS A 111 -5.87 10.65 5.81
CA CYS A 111 -6.18 11.33 4.55
C CYS A 111 -6.64 10.37 3.45
N VAL A 112 -7.50 10.88 2.57
CA VAL A 112 -7.84 10.26 1.30
C VAL A 112 -7.32 11.15 0.17
N TYR A 113 -6.41 10.59 -0.63
CA TYR A 113 -5.80 11.24 -1.77
C TYR A 113 -6.53 10.82 -3.04
N VAL A 114 -7.02 11.80 -3.80
CA VAL A 114 -7.68 11.57 -5.07
C VAL A 114 -6.74 11.95 -6.21
N TYR A 115 -6.54 11.02 -7.13
CA TYR A 115 -5.75 11.19 -8.34
C TYR A 115 -6.66 11.16 -9.56
N LYS A 116 -6.46 12.11 -10.47
CA LYS A 116 -7.11 12.17 -11.79
C LYS A 116 -6.05 12.11 -12.87
N ASN A 117 -6.18 11.17 -13.80
CA ASN A 117 -5.17 10.92 -14.85
C ASN A 117 -3.75 10.78 -14.27
N LEU A 118 -3.63 10.01 -13.18
CA LEU A 118 -2.39 9.78 -12.43
C LEU A 118 -1.74 11.02 -11.80
N ARG A 119 -2.45 12.15 -11.74
CA ARG A 119 -1.97 13.37 -11.08
C ARG A 119 -2.74 13.60 -9.78
N PRO A 120 -2.06 14.02 -8.69
CA PRO A 120 -2.75 14.45 -7.48
C PRO A 120 -3.78 15.54 -7.83
N TYR A 121 -5.02 15.33 -7.42
CA TYR A 121 -6.13 16.22 -7.75
C TYR A 121 -6.77 16.82 -6.51
N PHE A 122 -6.98 16.01 -5.46
CA PHE A 122 -7.59 16.47 -4.22
C PHE A 122 -7.06 15.66 -3.04
N LYS A 123 -7.00 16.29 -1.87
CA LYS A 123 -6.68 15.64 -0.60
C LYS A 123 -7.80 15.96 0.37
N PHE A 124 -8.44 14.92 0.89
CA PHE A 124 -9.37 15.02 2.01
C PHE A 124 -8.66 14.61 3.28
N SER A 125 -8.69 15.44 4.31
CA SER A 125 -8.24 15.08 5.66
C SER A 125 -9.46 14.88 6.55
N LEU A 126 -9.46 13.83 7.37
CA LEU A 126 -10.52 13.61 8.34
C LEU A 126 -10.60 14.81 9.31
N PRO A 127 -11.82 15.31 9.62
CA PRO A 127 -11.98 16.36 10.63
C PRO A 127 -11.46 15.86 11.99
N PRO A 128 -10.62 16.64 12.69
CA PRO A 128 -10.19 16.27 14.03
C PRO A 128 -11.39 16.27 14.97
N LEU A 129 -11.44 15.31 15.88
CA LEU A 129 -12.43 15.29 16.95
C LEU A 129 -11.95 16.16 18.11
N PRO A 130 -12.86 16.82 18.85
CA PRO A 130 -12.49 17.55 20.05
C PRO A 130 -11.90 16.58 21.08
N VAL A 131 -10.89 17.04 21.80
CA VAL A 131 -10.30 16.31 22.93
C VAL A 131 -11.33 16.20 24.06
N ASN A 132 -11.24 15.14 24.86
CA ASN A 132 -12.09 14.99 26.02
C ASN A 132 -11.77 16.10 27.05
N PRO A 133 -12.77 16.84 27.59
CA PRO A 133 -12.52 17.92 28.55
C PRO A 133 -11.69 17.50 29.77
N LEU A 134 -11.84 16.25 30.25
CA LEU A 134 -11.04 15.76 31.37
C LEU A 134 -9.56 15.59 31.03
N GLU A 135 -9.25 15.22 29.78
CA GLU A 135 -7.87 15.12 29.30
C GLU A 135 -7.29 16.52 29.08
N GLU A 136 -8.10 17.46 28.60
CA GLU A 136 -7.74 18.88 28.46
C GLU A 136 -7.38 19.50 29.81
N ASP A 137 -8.20 19.30 30.85
CA ASP A 137 -7.94 19.76 32.21
C ASP A 137 -6.62 19.20 32.77
N LEU A 138 -6.35 17.90 32.57
CA LEU A 138 -5.09 17.27 32.99
C LEU A 138 -3.90 17.80 32.21
N TRP A 139 -4.08 18.09 30.92
CA TRP A 139 -3.05 18.64 30.07
C TRP A 139 -2.67 20.06 30.47
N ASP A 140 -3.65 20.89 30.85
CA ASP A 140 -3.42 22.25 31.30
C ASP A 140 -2.79 22.29 32.70
N GLN A 141 -3.22 21.42 33.62
CA GLN A 141 -2.55 21.23 34.92
C GLN A 141 -1.07 20.83 34.76
N ALA A 142 -0.76 19.97 33.79
CA ALA A 142 0.61 19.56 33.50
C ALA A 142 1.48 20.71 32.95
N LYS A 143 0.90 21.66 32.20
CA LYS A 143 1.61 22.87 31.72
C LYS A 143 1.93 23.84 32.84
N GLU A 144 1.03 23.97 33.82
CA GLU A 144 1.13 24.95 34.91
C GLU A 144 2.06 24.48 36.04
N GLY A 145 2.53 23.23 36.02
CA GLY A 145 3.52 22.71 36.97
C GLY A 145 2.98 22.49 38.40
N GLU A 146 1.68 22.62 38.60
CA GLU A 146 1.02 22.54 39.90
C GLU A 146 0.56 21.10 40.19
N GLY A 147 1.42 20.34 40.91
CA GLY A 147 0.97 19.22 41.75
C GLY A 147 1.05 17.81 41.14
N ARG A 148 1.91 16.96 41.70
CA ARG A 148 1.91 15.47 41.59
C ARG A 148 1.91 14.85 40.17
N GLY A 149 2.21 15.62 39.13
CA GLY A 149 2.30 15.18 37.72
C GLY A 149 3.57 14.43 37.30
N ALA A 150 4.42 13.98 38.24
CA ALA A 150 5.66 13.26 37.89
C ALA A 150 5.42 11.97 37.08
N SER A 151 4.21 11.39 37.17
CA SER A 151 3.83 10.20 36.38
C SER A 151 3.28 10.53 34.99
N VAL A 152 2.80 11.75 34.74
CA VAL A 152 2.13 12.13 33.47
C VAL A 152 3.12 12.78 32.50
N CYS A 153 4.08 13.57 32.99
CA CYS A 153 5.12 14.19 32.16
C CYS A 153 5.98 13.16 31.40
N ALA A 154 6.18 11.97 31.96
CA ALA A 154 6.99 10.92 31.32
C ALA A 154 6.38 10.36 30.02
N VAL A 155 5.04 10.40 29.87
CA VAL A 155 4.35 9.87 28.67
C VAL A 155 4.33 10.91 27.55
N ALA A 156 4.20 12.20 27.88
CA ALA A 156 4.12 13.28 26.90
C ALA A 156 5.44 13.53 26.14
N GLN A 157 6.60 13.30 26.78
CA GLN A 157 7.90 13.50 26.13
C GLN A 157 8.19 12.50 25.00
N VAL A 158 7.54 11.34 24.99
CA VAL A 158 7.73 10.32 23.93
C VAL A 158 7.00 10.68 22.64
N SER A 159 5.86 11.37 22.72
CA SER A 159 5.06 11.73 21.54
C SER A 159 5.59 12.97 20.79
N ALA A 160 6.28 13.88 21.48
CA ALA A 160 6.83 15.10 20.87
C ALA A 160 8.12 14.86 20.06
N ALA A 161 8.85 13.78 20.34
CA ALA A 161 10.10 13.44 19.64
C ALA A 161 9.89 12.72 18.29
N GLY A 162 8.64 12.43 17.89
CA GLY A 162 8.30 11.76 16.63
C GLY A 162 7.68 12.67 15.57
N ALA A 163 7.72 13.99 15.76
CA ALA A 163 7.07 14.98 14.90
C ALA A 163 8.03 16.02 14.28
N GLU A 164 9.31 15.66 14.08
CA GLU A 164 10.25 16.37 13.19
C GLU A 164 10.63 15.51 11.98
#